data_AF-A0A8T0GAE4-F1
#
_entry.id   AF-A0A8T0GAE4-F1
#
_cell.length_a   1.000
_cell.length_b   1.000
_cell.length_c   1.000
_cell.angle_alpha   90.00
_cell.angle_beta   90.00
_cell.angle_gamma   90.00
#
_symmetry.space_group_name_H-M   'P 1'
#
loop_
_entity.id
_entity.type
_entity.pdbx_description
1 polymer ?
#
loop_
_entity_poly.entity_id
_entity_poly.type
_entity_poly.pdbx_seq_one_letter_code
_entity_poly.pdbx_strand_id
1 'polypeptide(L)'
;MASAAAASAMAAQFASMTVSSPASGSSKSLSSSFTGNAALVSLRRRVVVPSLRPRNVAVQAKGGFIPAEHRWMYEGIEKMGPDVWNTTYYPKADDHKNVEKKWYIVDAADKRLGRLASTIAIHIRGKDVPEFTPSIDMGAYVVVINAEKVAVTGKKREQKIYRRHSGRPGGMTEETFDNLQRRIPERIVEHAVRGMLPKGRLGRRLFTHLKVYKGSEHPHIAQQPAPLPITDKRINIVQ
;
A
#
# COMPACT_ATOMS: atom_id res chain seq x y z
N MET A 1 -4.10 -17.18 -47.34
CA MET A 1 -4.45 -16.51 -48.60
C MET A 1 -5.75 -15.76 -48.40
N ALA A 2 -5.71 -14.42 -48.55
CA ALA A 2 -6.79 -13.42 -48.77
C ALA A 2 -8.09 -13.50 -47.91
N SER A 3 -8.70 -12.43 -47.39
CA SER A 3 -8.77 -11.04 -47.87
C SER A 3 -9.25 -10.05 -46.78
N ALA A 4 -8.84 -8.78 -46.95
CA ALA A 4 -9.61 -7.53 -46.82
C ALA A 4 -10.47 -7.26 -45.55
N ALA A 5 -10.13 -6.28 -44.71
CA ALA A 5 -10.33 -4.82 -44.87
C ALA A 5 -11.80 -4.36 -44.73
N ALA A 6 -12.11 -3.61 -43.67
CA ALA A 6 -13.08 -2.50 -43.69
C ALA A 6 -12.99 -1.69 -42.37
N ALA A 7 -12.45 -0.47 -42.49
CA ALA A 7 -12.65 0.61 -41.53
C ALA A 7 -14.03 1.24 -41.76
N SER A 8 -14.68 1.71 -40.70
CA SER A 8 -15.69 2.77 -40.81
C SER A 8 -15.86 3.50 -39.48
N ALA A 9 -15.68 4.82 -39.56
CA ALA A 9 -15.93 5.82 -38.54
C ALA A 9 -17.43 6.09 -38.40
N MET A 10 -17.88 6.47 -37.21
CA MET A 10 -19.09 7.27 -37.06
C MET A 10 -18.94 8.19 -35.84
N ALA A 11 -18.86 9.49 -36.15
CA ALA A 11 -19.00 10.58 -35.22
C ALA A 11 -20.48 10.83 -34.91
N ALA A 12 -20.80 11.27 -33.69
CA ALA A 12 -22.04 11.96 -33.39
C ALA A 12 -21.81 13.00 -32.27
N GLN A 13 -22.08 14.25 -32.60
CA GLN A 13 -22.07 15.45 -31.77
C GLN A 13 -23.49 15.79 -31.26
N PHE A 14 -23.52 16.75 -30.33
CA PHE A 14 -24.66 17.53 -29.81
C PHE A 14 -25.49 16.82 -28.72
N ALA A 15 -25.93 17.46 -27.63
CA ALA A 15 -26.28 18.86 -27.45
C ALA A 15 -26.11 19.35 -26.00
N SER A 16 -25.70 20.61 -25.86
CA SER A 16 -25.80 21.43 -24.66
C SER A 16 -27.22 21.99 -24.53
N MET A 17 -27.88 21.77 -23.38
CA MET A 17 -29.10 22.51 -23.02
C MET A 17 -28.85 23.36 -21.79
N THR A 18 -28.76 24.66 -22.01
CA THR A 18 -28.89 25.73 -21.03
C THR A 18 -30.36 25.93 -20.68
N VAL A 19 -30.71 25.92 -19.40
CA VAL A 19 -32.01 26.42 -18.92
C VAL A 19 -31.76 27.62 -18.01
N SER A 20 -32.31 28.75 -18.42
CA SER A 20 -32.36 30.02 -17.72
C SER A 20 -33.76 30.27 -17.14
N SER A 21 -33.84 31.21 -16.19
CA SER A 21 -35.03 31.92 -15.65
C SER A 21 -35.49 31.49 -14.24
N PRO A 22 -36.22 32.36 -13.51
CA PRO A 22 -35.96 33.78 -13.26
C PRO A 22 -36.11 34.14 -11.75
N ALA A 23 -35.71 35.37 -11.41
CA ALA A 23 -35.94 35.98 -10.11
C ALA A 23 -37.40 36.43 -9.91
N SER A 24 -37.94 36.26 -8.70
CA SER A 24 -39.13 36.95 -8.22
C SER A 24 -38.94 37.35 -6.76
N GLY A 25 -39.16 38.63 -6.46
CA GLY A 25 -38.91 39.26 -5.17
C GLY A 25 -39.99 39.01 -4.11
N SER A 26 -39.69 39.46 -2.90
CA SER A 26 -40.67 39.72 -1.84
C SER A 26 -40.02 40.59 -0.76
N SER A 27 -40.38 41.87 -0.78
CA SER A 27 -40.17 42.85 0.27
C SER A 27 -41.02 42.53 1.51
N LYS A 28 -40.43 42.60 2.71
CA LYS A 28 -41.17 42.94 3.94
C LYS A 28 -40.33 43.86 4.81
N SER A 29 -40.80 45.10 4.88
CA SER A 29 -40.49 46.12 5.86
C SER A 29 -41.02 45.74 7.24
N LEU A 30 -40.25 45.95 8.30
CA LEU A 30 -40.80 46.29 9.61
C LEU A 30 -39.94 47.36 10.28
N SER A 31 -40.64 48.43 10.62
CA SER A 31 -40.27 49.57 11.43
C SER A 31 -40.06 49.20 12.89
N SER A 32 -39.08 49.80 13.54
CA SER A 32 -39.30 50.39 14.88
C SER A 32 -38.23 51.43 15.18
N SER A 33 -38.72 52.63 15.43
CA SER A 33 -38.05 53.80 15.96
C SER A 33 -37.50 53.56 17.36
N PHE A 34 -36.24 53.91 17.59
CA PHE A 34 -35.76 54.27 18.92
C PHE A 34 -34.77 55.43 18.82
N THR A 35 -35.16 56.55 19.41
CA THR A 35 -34.39 57.78 19.58
C THR A 35 -33.28 57.57 20.61
N GLY A 36 -32.06 58.03 20.32
CA GLY A 36 -30.99 58.02 21.33
C GLY A 36 -29.65 58.58 20.83
N ASN A 37 -29.42 59.84 21.19
CA ASN A 37 -28.13 60.54 21.36
C ASN A 37 -27.09 60.57 20.23
N ALA A 38 -26.85 61.82 19.80
CA ALA A 38 -25.72 62.28 19.04
C ALA A 38 -24.38 62.03 19.78
N ALA A 39 -23.43 61.44 19.05
CA ALA A 39 -22.01 61.62 19.28
C ALA A 39 -21.34 61.85 17.92
N LEU A 40 -20.76 63.05 17.75
CA LEU A 40 -19.90 63.40 16.63
C LEU A 40 -18.64 62.52 16.68
N VAL A 41 -18.65 61.42 15.93
CA VAL A 41 -17.45 60.61 15.70
C VAL A 41 -16.86 60.99 14.36
N SER A 42 -15.62 61.48 14.40
CA SER A 42 -14.80 61.89 13.26
C SER A 42 -14.90 60.96 12.06
N LEU A 43 -15.19 61.50 10.88
CA LEU A 43 -14.99 60.82 9.60
C LEU A 43 -13.49 60.53 9.41
N ARG A 44 -13.05 59.32 9.78
CA ARG A 44 -11.91 58.70 9.10
C ARG A 44 -12.46 57.91 7.92
N ARG A 45 -12.25 58.42 6.70
CA ARG A 45 -12.42 57.63 5.48
C ARG A 45 -11.56 56.38 5.60
N ARG A 46 -12.20 55.23 5.89
CA ARG A 46 -11.56 53.93 5.79
C ARG A 46 -11.43 53.62 4.30
N VAL A 47 -10.22 53.72 3.77
CA VAL A 47 -9.90 53.20 2.45
C VAL A 47 -10.08 51.68 2.52
N VAL A 48 -11.19 51.18 1.98
CA VAL A 48 -11.38 49.75 1.76
C VAL A 48 -10.56 49.40 0.52
N VAL A 49 -9.37 48.85 0.74
CA VAL A 49 -8.61 48.22 -0.35
C VAL A 49 -9.29 46.88 -0.63
N PRO A 50 -9.87 46.65 -1.83
CA PRO A 50 -10.43 45.34 -2.13
C PRO A 50 -9.26 44.35 -2.23
N SER A 51 -9.16 43.44 -1.27
CA SER A 51 -8.25 42.31 -1.39
C SER A 51 -8.77 41.43 -2.52
N LEU A 52 -8.16 41.55 -3.70
CA LEU A 52 -8.28 40.56 -4.77
C LEU A 52 -7.62 39.27 -4.28
N ARG A 53 -8.31 38.51 -3.44
CA ARG A 53 -8.04 37.08 -3.27
C ARG A 53 -9.05 36.35 -4.12
N PRO A 54 -8.66 35.75 -5.26
CA PRO A 54 -9.55 34.81 -5.91
C PRO A 54 -9.79 33.64 -4.95
N ARG A 55 -11.00 33.58 -4.40
CA ARG A 55 -11.59 32.32 -3.91
C ARG A 55 -11.88 31.48 -5.14
N ASN A 56 -10.97 30.58 -5.49
CA ASN A 56 -11.28 29.54 -6.45
C ASN A 56 -11.51 28.22 -5.71
N VAL A 57 -12.76 27.79 -5.85
CA VAL A 57 -13.35 26.52 -5.45
C VAL A 57 -12.43 25.37 -5.87
N ALA A 58 -12.21 24.45 -4.93
CA ALA A 58 -11.51 23.20 -5.20
C ALA A 58 -12.35 22.34 -6.15
N VAL A 59 -11.91 22.24 -7.40
CA VAL A 59 -12.22 21.07 -8.23
C VAL A 59 -11.11 20.06 -7.92
N GLN A 60 -11.45 19.00 -7.19
CA GLN A 60 -10.63 17.79 -7.15
C GLN A 60 -10.62 17.20 -8.57
N ALA A 61 -9.72 17.69 -9.41
CA ALA A 61 -9.29 16.94 -10.57
C ALA A 61 -8.61 15.69 -10.02
N LYS A 62 -9.16 14.52 -10.37
CA LYS A 62 -8.46 13.24 -10.23
C LYS A 62 -7.12 13.39 -10.94
N GLY A 63 -6.05 13.61 -10.17
CA GLY A 63 -4.70 13.63 -10.71
C GLY A 63 -4.49 12.31 -11.44
N GLY A 64 -4.10 12.38 -12.70
CA GLY A 64 -3.83 11.21 -13.52
C GLY A 64 -2.93 10.24 -12.75
N PHE A 65 -3.36 8.99 -12.66
CA PHE A 65 -2.54 7.91 -12.14
C PHE A 65 -1.43 7.64 -13.16
N ILE A 66 -0.20 7.96 -12.79
CA ILE A 66 0.98 7.78 -13.64
C ILE A 66 1.77 6.59 -13.05
N PRO A 67 1.86 5.46 -13.76
CA PRO A 67 2.65 4.33 -13.29
C PRO A 67 4.14 4.70 -13.25
N ALA A 68 4.84 4.26 -12.22
CA ALA A 68 6.19 4.69 -11.87
C ALA A 68 7.30 4.27 -12.86
N GLU A 69 7.01 3.34 -13.78
CA GLU A 69 8.00 2.54 -14.50
C GLU A 69 8.91 3.39 -15.44
N HIS A 70 8.43 4.53 -15.98
CA HIS A 70 9.23 5.43 -16.84
C HIS A 70 8.80 6.91 -16.76
N ARG A 71 8.70 7.48 -15.55
CA ARG A 71 8.27 8.88 -15.37
C ARG A 71 9.41 9.88 -15.60
N TRP A 72 9.26 10.80 -16.55
CA TRP A 72 10.17 11.95 -16.71
C TRP A 72 10.03 12.91 -15.50
N MET A 73 11.06 13.73 -15.23
CA MET A 73 11.17 14.58 -14.04
C MET A 73 9.89 15.34 -13.69
N TYR A 74 9.16 15.87 -14.68
CA TYR A 74 7.84 16.45 -14.52
C TYR A 74 7.06 16.39 -15.83
N GLU A 75 5.74 16.36 -15.73
CA GLU A 75 4.84 16.62 -16.85
C GLU A 75 4.24 18.03 -16.73
N GLY A 76 3.74 18.57 -17.85
CA GLY A 76 3.27 19.97 -17.92
C GLY A 76 2.19 20.33 -16.89
N ILE A 77 1.38 19.35 -16.47
CA ILE A 77 0.30 19.52 -15.49
C ILE A 77 0.86 19.71 -14.07
N GLU A 78 2.00 19.09 -13.75
CA GLU A 78 2.59 19.10 -12.41
C GLU A 78 3.45 20.33 -12.14
N LYS A 79 3.86 21.02 -13.21
CA LYS A 79 4.62 22.28 -13.12
C LYS A 79 3.87 23.38 -12.37
N MET A 80 2.53 23.37 -12.40
CA MET A 80 1.69 24.32 -11.67
C MET A 80 1.15 23.76 -10.34
N GLY A 81 1.56 22.54 -9.97
CA GLY A 81 1.14 21.84 -8.76
C GLY A 81 1.95 22.20 -7.50
N PRO A 82 1.71 21.51 -6.38
CA PRO A 82 2.54 21.63 -5.19
C PRO A 82 3.99 21.15 -5.47
N ASP A 83 4.95 21.66 -4.68
CA ASP A 83 6.37 21.32 -4.83
C ASP A 83 6.68 19.90 -4.33
N VAL A 84 6.67 18.95 -5.26
CA VAL A 84 6.97 17.53 -5.00
C VAL A 84 8.48 17.25 -5.11
N TRP A 85 9.28 18.11 -5.76
CA TRP A 85 10.69 17.83 -6.02
C TRP A 85 11.61 18.23 -4.88
N ASN A 86 11.31 19.33 -4.18
CA ASN A 86 12.11 19.76 -3.03
C ASN A 86 11.67 19.09 -1.72
N THR A 87 10.58 18.32 -1.75
CA THR A 87 10.07 17.56 -0.60
C THR A 87 10.26 16.06 -0.83
N THR A 88 10.54 15.30 0.23
CA THR A 88 10.63 13.84 0.11
C THR A 88 9.32 13.26 -0.40
N TYR A 89 9.42 12.40 -1.41
CA TYR A 89 8.27 11.68 -1.96
C TYR A 89 7.53 10.88 -0.88
N TYR A 90 6.21 10.96 -0.89
CA TYR A 90 5.35 10.14 -0.06
C TYR A 90 4.27 9.48 -0.94
N PRO A 91 4.11 8.14 -0.86
CA PRO A 91 3.24 7.43 -1.78
C PRO A 91 1.77 7.79 -1.55
N LYS A 92 1.05 7.91 -2.65
CA LYS A 92 -0.38 8.22 -2.68
C LYS A 92 -1.20 6.95 -2.51
N ALA A 93 -2.52 7.12 -2.36
CA ALA A 93 -3.45 6.01 -2.20
C ALA A 93 -3.46 5.05 -3.40
N ASP A 94 -3.18 5.57 -4.59
CA ASP A 94 -3.21 4.78 -5.81
C ASP A 94 -2.00 3.84 -5.92
N ASP A 95 -0.83 4.24 -5.44
CA ASP A 95 0.44 3.51 -5.60
C ASP A 95 0.48 2.16 -4.86
N HIS A 96 -0.31 2.00 -3.79
CA HIS A 96 -0.27 0.82 -2.92
C HIS A 96 -1.56 0.00 -2.91
N LYS A 97 -2.29 0.01 -4.03
CA LYS A 97 -3.46 -0.84 -4.21
C LYS A 97 -3.04 -2.31 -4.15
N ASN A 98 -3.78 -3.10 -3.35
CA ASN A 98 -3.47 -4.51 -3.15
C ASN A 98 -3.55 -5.35 -4.44
N VAL A 99 -4.27 -4.88 -5.46
CA VAL A 99 -4.46 -5.58 -6.74
C VAL A 99 -3.19 -5.57 -7.59
N GLU A 100 -2.37 -4.53 -7.47
CA GLU A 100 -1.19 -4.31 -8.33
C GLU A 100 0.09 -4.92 -7.75
N LYS A 101 0.01 -5.53 -6.57
CA LYS A 101 1.18 -6.09 -5.88
C LYS A 101 1.72 -7.32 -6.59
N LYS A 102 3.05 -7.35 -6.69
CA LYS A 102 3.78 -8.51 -7.22
C LYS A 102 3.60 -9.73 -6.32
N TRP A 103 3.52 -10.90 -6.94
CA TRP A 103 3.49 -12.19 -6.26
C TRP A 103 4.81 -12.89 -6.51
N TYR A 104 5.40 -13.42 -5.44
CA TYR A 104 6.61 -14.22 -5.52
C TYR A 104 6.37 -15.65 -5.05
N ILE A 105 7.07 -16.59 -5.67
CA ILE A 105 7.14 -17.98 -5.24
C ILE A 105 8.55 -18.34 -4.76
N VAL A 106 8.59 -19.09 -3.66
CA VAL A 106 9.80 -19.57 -3.02
C VAL A 106 9.66 -21.05 -2.70
N ASP A 107 10.52 -21.86 -3.31
CA ASP A 107 10.74 -23.22 -2.83
C ASP A 107 11.61 -23.18 -1.57
N ALA A 108 11.13 -23.74 -0.45
CA ALA A 108 11.85 -23.81 0.82
C ALA A 108 12.72 -25.06 0.98
N ALA A 109 12.67 -26.02 0.04
CA ALA A 109 13.47 -27.23 0.09
C ALA A 109 14.97 -26.92 0.17
N ASP A 110 15.68 -27.56 1.10
CA ASP A 110 17.13 -27.46 1.32
C ASP A 110 17.67 -26.03 1.57
N LYS A 111 16.78 -25.09 1.87
CA LYS A 111 17.12 -23.71 2.23
C LYS A 111 17.21 -23.53 3.73
N ARG A 112 18.21 -22.76 4.16
CA ARG A 112 18.40 -22.41 5.57
C ARG A 112 17.29 -21.47 6.04
N LEU A 113 16.46 -21.94 6.97
CA LEU A 113 15.27 -21.25 7.49
C LEU A 113 15.47 -19.75 7.77
N GLY A 114 16.51 -19.40 8.52
CA GLY A 114 16.73 -18.00 8.94
C GLY A 114 17.14 -17.08 7.79
N ARG A 115 17.96 -17.56 6.85
CA ARG A 115 18.40 -16.79 5.68
C ARG A 115 17.23 -16.56 4.73
N LEU A 116 16.46 -17.63 4.50
CA LEU A 116 15.23 -17.59 3.73
C LEU A 116 14.22 -16.59 4.30
N ALA A 117 13.94 -16.68 5.61
CA ALA A 117 13.00 -15.78 6.27
C ALA A 117 13.42 -14.31 6.16
N SER A 118 14.73 -14.01 6.19
CA SER A 118 15.23 -12.64 6.05
C SER A 118 14.94 -12.07 4.67
N THR A 119 15.19 -12.84 3.61
CA THR A 119 14.90 -12.40 2.24
C THR A 119 13.40 -12.20 2.04
N ILE A 120 12.57 -13.15 2.53
CA ILE A 120 11.11 -13.04 2.49
C ILE A 120 10.63 -11.77 3.19
N ALA A 121 11.17 -11.45 4.37
CA ALA A 121 10.78 -10.25 5.12
C ALA A 121 11.14 -8.94 4.39
N ILE A 122 12.24 -8.91 3.62
CA ILE A 122 12.64 -7.75 2.82
C ILE A 122 11.60 -7.47 1.73
N HIS A 123 11.18 -8.49 0.97
CA HIS A 123 10.19 -8.35 -0.11
C HIS A 123 8.77 -8.09 0.40
N ILE A 124 8.34 -8.76 1.48
CA ILE A 124 7.04 -8.46 2.10
C ILE A 124 7.00 -7.03 2.62
N ARG A 125 8.14 -6.49 3.05
CA ARG A 125 8.23 -5.10 3.52
C ARG A 125 8.33 -4.09 2.37
N GLY A 126 8.73 -4.53 1.18
CA GLY A 126 9.00 -3.66 0.03
C GLY A 126 10.32 -2.88 0.14
N LYS A 127 11.30 -3.37 0.92
CA LYS A 127 12.60 -2.71 1.09
C LYS A 127 13.47 -2.72 -0.18
N ASP A 128 13.14 -3.61 -1.09
CA ASP A 128 13.75 -3.77 -2.41
C ASP A 128 13.24 -2.73 -3.43
N VAL A 129 12.08 -2.12 -3.17
CA VAL A 129 11.47 -1.12 -4.05
C VAL A 129 11.97 0.29 -3.68
N PRO A 130 12.34 1.13 -4.65
CA PRO A 130 12.83 2.49 -4.37
C PRO A 130 11.77 3.40 -3.71
N GLU A 131 10.49 3.10 -3.92
CA GLU A 131 9.34 3.80 -3.32
C GLU A 131 9.06 3.40 -1.86
N PHE A 132 10.00 2.68 -1.23
CA PHE A 132 9.84 2.20 0.12
C PHE A 132 9.50 3.32 1.11
N THR A 133 8.36 3.18 1.78
CA THR A 133 7.93 4.10 2.83
C THR A 133 7.60 3.33 4.10
N PRO A 134 8.17 3.68 5.28
CA PRO A 134 7.93 2.92 6.50
C PRO A 134 6.48 2.88 7.01
N SER A 135 5.68 3.92 6.77
CA SER A 135 4.29 3.99 7.23
C SER A 135 3.31 3.19 6.36
N ILE A 136 3.68 2.93 5.11
CA ILE A 136 2.82 2.33 4.07
C ILE A 136 3.35 0.94 3.72
N ASP A 137 2.51 0.15 3.07
CA ASP A 137 2.83 -1.19 2.59
C ASP A 137 2.99 -1.18 1.07
N MET A 138 4.25 -1.04 0.63
CA MET A 138 4.69 -1.14 -0.77
C MET A 138 5.25 -2.54 -1.08
N GLY A 139 4.99 -3.52 -0.23
CA GLY A 139 5.56 -4.86 -0.35
C GLY A 139 4.84 -5.76 -1.33
N ALA A 140 5.37 -6.96 -1.46
CA ALA A 140 4.84 -8.03 -2.31
C ALA A 140 4.18 -9.15 -1.51
N TYR A 141 3.39 -9.97 -2.20
CA TYR A 141 2.93 -11.26 -1.68
C TYR A 141 4.01 -12.32 -1.89
N VAL A 142 4.19 -13.19 -0.90
CA VAL A 142 5.18 -14.28 -0.99
C VAL A 142 4.51 -15.60 -0.65
N VAL A 143 4.58 -16.53 -1.60
CA VAL A 143 4.12 -17.90 -1.49
C VAL A 143 5.33 -18.81 -1.26
N VAL A 144 5.32 -19.53 -0.15
CA VAL A 144 6.35 -20.51 0.21
C VAL A 144 5.78 -21.92 0.03
N ILE A 145 6.46 -22.73 -0.77
CA ILE A 145 6.15 -24.16 -0.98
C ILE A 145 7.21 -25.04 -0.31
N ASN A 146 6.89 -26.32 -0.13
CA ASN A 146 7.75 -27.32 0.51
C ASN A 146 8.22 -26.90 1.91
N ALA A 147 7.35 -26.30 2.72
CA ALA A 147 7.72 -25.83 4.06
C ALA A 147 8.22 -26.96 4.98
N GLU A 148 7.82 -28.21 4.73
CA GLU A 148 8.33 -29.38 5.47
C GLU A 148 9.80 -29.72 5.17
N LYS A 149 10.33 -29.30 4.03
CA LYS A 149 11.72 -29.59 3.61
C LYS A 149 12.68 -28.47 3.97
N VAL A 150 12.24 -27.51 4.78
CA VAL A 150 13.10 -26.41 5.24
C VAL A 150 14.22 -26.94 6.12
N ALA A 151 15.43 -26.45 5.89
CA ALA A 151 16.60 -26.98 6.53
C ALA A 151 17.15 -26.06 7.63
N VAL A 152 17.75 -26.69 8.64
CA VAL A 152 18.40 -26.03 9.78
C VAL A 152 19.74 -26.71 10.01
N THR A 153 20.77 -25.90 10.29
CA THR A 153 22.14 -26.40 10.48
C THR A 153 22.41 -26.84 11.91
N GLY A 154 23.34 -27.79 12.08
CA GLY A 154 23.78 -28.29 13.39
C GLY A 154 22.71 -29.08 14.14
N LYS A 155 22.80 -29.13 15.46
CA LYS A 155 21.87 -29.88 16.35
C LYS A 155 20.55 -29.16 16.61
N LYS A 156 20.22 -28.11 15.83
CA LYS A 156 19.03 -27.26 16.04
C LYS A 156 17.72 -28.02 15.82
N ARG A 157 17.73 -29.12 15.07
CA ARG A 157 16.55 -29.95 14.84
C ARG A 157 15.98 -30.52 16.15
N GLU A 158 16.85 -30.84 17.09
CA GLU A 158 16.48 -31.39 18.41
C GLU A 158 16.52 -30.31 19.51
N GLN A 159 17.51 -29.43 19.47
CA GLN A 159 17.76 -28.45 20.53
C GLN A 159 16.88 -27.20 20.47
N LYS A 160 16.33 -26.85 19.30
CA LYS A 160 15.52 -25.63 19.18
C LYS A 160 14.12 -25.88 19.73
N ILE A 161 13.78 -25.14 20.77
CA ILE A 161 12.48 -25.24 21.45
C ILE A 161 11.57 -24.08 21.03
N TYR A 162 10.36 -24.42 20.58
CA TYR A 162 9.25 -23.49 20.35
C TYR A 162 8.37 -23.48 21.60
N ARG A 163 8.15 -22.30 22.15
CA ARG A 163 7.42 -22.11 23.41
C ARG A 163 6.16 -21.30 23.17
N ARG A 164 5.07 -21.66 23.84
CA ARG A 164 3.85 -20.85 23.94
C ARG A 164 3.26 -20.98 25.33
N HIS A 165 2.49 -19.97 25.74
CA HIS A 165 1.86 -19.93 27.06
C HIS A 165 0.37 -19.64 26.93
N SER A 166 -0.45 -20.29 27.75
CA SER A 166 -1.91 -20.10 27.76
C SER A 166 -2.37 -18.85 28.52
N GLY A 167 -1.55 -18.35 29.45
CA GLY A 167 -1.88 -17.27 30.38
C GLY A 167 -2.21 -17.74 31.81
N ARG A 168 -2.42 -19.06 32.02
CA ARG A 168 -2.64 -19.67 33.34
C ARG A 168 -1.32 -20.13 33.97
N PRO A 169 -1.18 -20.17 35.31
CA PRO A 169 0.01 -20.73 35.95
C PRO A 169 0.23 -22.18 35.53
N GLY A 170 1.48 -22.56 35.23
CA GLY A 170 1.83 -23.89 34.70
C GLY A 170 1.42 -24.14 33.24
N GLY A 171 0.84 -23.16 32.55
CA GLY A 171 0.30 -23.30 31.19
C GLY A 171 1.34 -23.18 30.06
N MET A 172 2.61 -23.49 30.32
CA MET A 172 3.69 -23.42 29.34
C MET A 172 3.74 -24.71 28.52
N THR A 173 3.76 -24.58 27.19
CA THR A 173 3.93 -25.71 26.27
C THR A 173 5.22 -25.50 25.49
N GLU A 174 6.04 -26.54 25.46
CA GLU A 174 7.31 -26.58 24.75
C GLU A 174 7.25 -27.68 23.68
N GLU A 175 7.74 -27.38 22.48
CA GLU A 175 7.84 -28.32 21.37
C GLU A 175 9.20 -28.18 20.71
N THR A 176 9.88 -29.29 20.44
CA THR A 176 11.13 -29.28 19.65
C THR A 176 10.84 -28.98 18.18
N PHE A 177 11.86 -28.54 17.44
CA PHE A 177 11.73 -28.25 16.01
C PHE A 177 11.22 -29.47 15.23
N ASP A 178 11.78 -30.66 15.48
CA ASP A 178 11.36 -31.89 14.78
C ASP A 178 9.90 -32.26 15.05
N ASN A 179 9.45 -32.17 16.32
CA ASN A 179 8.06 -32.44 16.68
C ASN A 179 7.11 -31.44 16.03
N LEU A 180 7.49 -30.15 16.00
CA LEU A 180 6.69 -29.12 15.35
C LEU A 180 6.64 -29.31 13.83
N GLN A 181 7.74 -29.72 13.20
CA GLN A 181 7.84 -29.95 11.76
C GLN A 181 6.95 -31.12 11.31
N ARG A 182 6.85 -32.18 12.11
CA ARG A 182 5.94 -33.31 11.85
C ARG A 182 4.48 -32.91 11.99
N ARG A 183 4.14 -32.08 12.99
CA ARG A 183 2.75 -31.69 13.28
C ARG A 183 2.23 -30.59 12.35
N ILE A 184 2.91 -29.45 12.29
CA ILE A 184 2.50 -28.23 11.56
C ILE A 184 3.76 -27.51 11.04
N PRO A 185 4.35 -27.95 9.92
CA PRO A 185 5.59 -27.37 9.39
C PRO A 185 5.45 -25.90 8.97
N GLU A 186 4.25 -25.46 8.57
CA GLU A 186 3.99 -24.08 8.14
C GLU A 186 4.31 -23.07 9.25
N ARG A 187 3.98 -23.43 10.50
CA ARG A 187 4.20 -22.59 11.68
C ARG A 187 5.67 -22.25 11.89
N ILE A 188 6.60 -23.10 11.46
CA ILE A 188 8.05 -22.87 11.58
C ILE A 188 8.46 -21.65 10.75
N VAL A 189 8.03 -21.62 9.49
CA VAL A 189 8.33 -20.54 8.54
C VAL A 189 7.58 -19.27 8.95
N GLU A 190 6.28 -19.38 9.25
CA GLU A 190 5.47 -18.27 9.72
C GLU A 190 6.06 -17.60 10.96
N HIS A 191 6.47 -18.39 11.95
CA HIS A 191 7.04 -17.86 13.19
C HIS A 191 8.38 -17.16 12.93
N ALA A 192 9.23 -17.70 12.06
CA ALA A 192 10.50 -17.08 11.70
C ALA A 192 10.29 -15.74 10.99
N VAL A 193 9.42 -15.69 9.96
CA VAL A 193 9.13 -14.47 9.20
C VAL A 193 8.41 -13.43 10.07
N ARG A 194 7.41 -13.85 10.85
CA ARG A 194 6.71 -12.97 11.81
C ARG A 194 7.69 -12.34 12.80
N GLY A 195 8.74 -13.07 13.18
CA GLY A 195 9.84 -12.58 14.00
C GLY A 195 10.53 -11.35 13.40
N MET A 196 10.77 -11.37 12.09
CA MET A 196 11.52 -10.36 11.34
C MET A 196 10.67 -9.17 10.85
N LEU A 197 9.35 -9.32 10.78
CA LEU A 197 8.44 -8.22 10.45
C LEU A 197 8.27 -7.22 11.61
N PRO A 198 7.97 -5.93 11.31
CA PRO A 198 7.71 -4.93 12.35
C PRO A 198 6.56 -5.35 13.26
N LYS A 199 6.57 -4.92 14.52
CA LYS A 199 5.48 -5.20 15.46
C LYS A 199 4.49 -4.04 15.45
N GLY A 200 3.19 -4.34 15.42
CA GLY A 200 2.13 -3.33 15.45
C GLY A 200 1.03 -3.61 14.43
N ARG A 201 0.24 -2.57 14.12
CA ARG A 201 -0.90 -2.68 13.19
C ARG A 201 -0.45 -3.05 11.79
N LEU A 202 0.55 -2.34 11.27
CA LEU A 202 1.11 -2.60 9.94
C LEU A 202 1.73 -3.98 9.84
N GLY A 203 2.55 -4.38 10.81
CA GLY A 203 3.18 -5.70 10.83
C GLY A 203 2.20 -6.87 10.81
N ARG A 204 1.08 -6.76 11.54
CA ARG A 204 0.00 -7.77 11.52
C ARG A 204 -0.67 -7.86 10.15
N ARG A 205 -0.80 -6.73 9.44
CA ARG A 205 -1.30 -6.70 8.05
C ARG A 205 -0.28 -7.31 7.09
N LEU A 206 0.99 -6.93 7.18
CA LEU A 206 2.06 -7.50 6.35
C LEU A 206 2.17 -9.02 6.47
N PHE A 207 1.94 -9.56 7.68
CA PHE A 207 1.96 -11.00 7.89
C PHE A 207 0.91 -11.75 7.06
N THR A 208 -0.22 -11.13 6.70
CA THR A 208 -1.23 -11.79 5.87
C THR A 208 -0.80 -11.97 4.40
N HIS A 209 0.26 -11.26 3.96
CA HIS A 209 0.82 -11.39 2.61
C HIS A 209 1.73 -12.60 2.44
N LEU A 210 2.15 -13.21 3.55
CA LEU A 210 2.84 -14.49 3.53
C LEU A 210 1.81 -15.62 3.39
N LYS A 211 2.00 -16.48 2.38
CA LYS A 211 1.25 -17.73 2.20
C LYS A 211 2.23 -18.89 2.28
N VAL A 212 1.98 -19.85 3.18
CA VAL A 212 2.88 -20.99 3.39
C VAL A 212 2.11 -22.28 3.16
N TYR A 213 2.70 -23.16 2.35
CA TYR A 213 2.15 -24.48 2.04
C TYR A 213 3.17 -25.56 2.41
N LYS A 214 2.67 -26.64 3.02
CA LYS A 214 3.48 -27.82 3.33
C LYS A 214 4.02 -28.50 2.06
N GLY A 215 3.15 -28.72 1.08
CA GLY A 215 3.46 -29.41 -0.17
C GLY A 215 4.12 -28.52 -1.23
N SER A 216 4.35 -29.09 -2.40
CA SER A 216 4.95 -28.43 -3.56
C SER A 216 3.97 -27.54 -4.34
N GLU A 217 2.67 -27.77 -4.18
CA GLU A 217 1.64 -27.07 -4.93
C GLU A 217 0.99 -25.93 -4.14
N HIS A 218 0.50 -24.93 -4.86
CA HIS A 218 -0.25 -23.80 -4.31
C HIS A 218 -1.48 -23.49 -5.19
N PRO A 219 -2.60 -23.03 -4.61
CA PRO A 219 -3.80 -22.67 -5.37
C PRO A 219 -3.71 -21.33 -6.11
N HIS A 220 -2.62 -20.56 -5.92
CA HIS A 220 -2.47 -19.18 -6.41
C HIS A 220 -1.94 -19.06 -7.85
N ILE A 221 -2.36 -19.94 -8.76
CA ILE A 221 -1.89 -19.96 -10.15
C ILE A 221 -2.36 -18.71 -10.92
N ALA A 222 -3.59 -18.24 -10.64
CA ALA A 222 -4.17 -17.07 -11.30
C ALA A 222 -3.38 -15.76 -11.10
N GLN A 223 -2.56 -15.69 -10.05
CA GLN A 223 -1.77 -14.50 -9.71
C GLN A 223 -0.40 -14.47 -10.40
N GLN A 224 -0.06 -15.49 -11.19
CA GLN A 224 1.19 -15.60 -11.95
C GLN A 224 2.44 -15.25 -11.12
N PRO A 225 2.73 -16.01 -10.04
CA PRO A 225 3.83 -15.68 -9.16
C PRO A 225 5.19 -15.82 -9.86
N ALA A 226 6.03 -14.80 -9.71
CA ALA A 226 7.41 -14.80 -10.22
C ALA A 226 8.35 -15.50 -9.23
N PRO A 227 9.44 -16.14 -9.69
CA PRO A 227 10.43 -16.69 -8.77
C PRO A 227 11.10 -15.57 -7.96
N LEU A 228 11.23 -15.77 -6.64
CA LEU A 228 11.84 -14.78 -5.76
C LEU A 228 13.37 -14.66 -6.01
N PRO A 229 13.91 -13.45 -6.24
CA PRO A 229 15.34 -13.26 -6.40
C PRO A 229 16.07 -13.44 -5.07
N ILE A 230 17.07 -14.33 -5.01
CA ILE A 230 17.85 -14.59 -3.81
C ILE A 230 19.30 -14.17 -4.01
N THR A 231 19.73 -13.13 -3.31
CA THR A 231 21.11 -12.62 -3.38
C THR A 231 22.08 -13.37 -2.44
N ASP A 232 21.58 -13.98 -1.37
CA ASP A 232 22.44 -14.61 -0.36
C ASP A 232 23.01 -15.96 -0.85
N LYS A 233 24.34 -15.99 -1.04
CA LYS A 233 25.08 -17.19 -1.49
C LYS A 233 25.02 -18.35 -0.49
N ARG A 234 24.80 -18.09 0.79
CA ARG A 234 24.84 -19.10 1.87
C ARG A 234 23.47 -19.67 2.20
N ILE A 235 22.45 -19.40 1.39
CA ILE A 235 21.07 -19.82 1.65
C ILE A 235 20.88 -21.33 1.44
N ASN A 236 21.50 -21.88 0.40
CA ASN A 236 21.46 -23.29 0.08
C ASN A 236 22.41 -24.03 1.01
N ILE A 237 22.00 -25.20 1.46
CA ILE A 237 22.92 -26.14 2.10
C ILE A 237 23.72 -26.79 0.98
N VAL A 238 25.00 -26.45 0.89
CA VAL A 238 25.95 -27.25 0.11
C VAL A 238 26.02 -28.59 0.83
N GLN A 239 25.53 -29.64 0.18
CA GLN A 239 25.74 -31.02 0.61
C GLN A 239 27.20 -31.40 0.41
#